data_AF-A0A662WHZ4-F1
#
_entry.id   AF-A0A662WHZ4-F1
#
_cell.length_a   1.000
_cell.length_b   1.000
_cell.length_c   1.000
_cell.angle_alpha   90.00
_cell.angle_beta   90.00
_cell.angle_gamma   90.00
#
_symmetry.space_group_name_H-M   'P 1'
#
loop_
_entity.id
_entity.type
_entity.pdbx_description
1 polymer ?
#
loop_
_entity_poly.entity_id
_entity_poly.type
_entity_poly.pdbx_seq_one_letter_code
_entity_poly.pdbx_strand_id
1 'polypeptide(L)'
;MAAAAPSEIEEVIKQLKSRPGFSSYLLMSNDGIVVKYENLEYKEAIMHAYHVLSLYSRTKKHLQQLFPDPSDSEMDWLRLRTKMHEMLIAQHLRFTLVVLQEPEAAEAAPEPVSRGVIEEVAGGQKEEEKPVAAT
;
A
#
# COMPACT_ATOMS: atom_id res chain seq x y z
N MET A 1 20.09 43.22 0.40
CA MET A 1 18.83 42.61 -0.09
C MET A 1 19.20 41.33 -0.81
N ALA A 2 19.33 40.21 -0.09
CA ALA A 2 19.59 38.90 -0.71
C ALA A 2 18.25 38.37 -1.20
N ALA A 3 18.06 38.41 -2.52
CA ALA A 3 16.86 37.91 -3.17
C ALA A 3 16.68 36.42 -2.83
N ALA A 4 15.48 36.07 -2.35
CA ALA A 4 15.04 34.71 -2.17
C ALA A 4 15.03 34.01 -3.53
N ALA A 5 16.12 33.36 -3.90
CA ALA A 5 16.09 32.36 -4.95
C ALA A 5 15.08 31.27 -4.51
N PRO A 6 14.15 30.85 -5.36
CA PRO A 6 13.33 29.68 -5.05
C PRO A 6 14.29 28.54 -4.72
N SER A 7 14.11 27.94 -3.54
CA SER A 7 14.96 26.81 -3.16
C SER A 7 14.75 25.70 -4.19
N GLU A 8 15.81 25.04 -4.66
CA GLU A 8 15.74 23.94 -5.65
C GLU A 8 14.67 22.90 -5.28
N ILE A 9 14.44 22.70 -3.98
CA ILE A 9 13.41 21.85 -3.40
C ILE A 9 12.00 22.27 -3.83
N GLU A 10 11.69 23.58 -3.84
CA GLU A 10 10.39 24.10 -4.28
C GLU A 10 10.16 23.89 -5.77
N GLU A 11 11.20 23.99 -6.59
CA GLU A 11 11.12 23.71 -8.02
C GLU A 11 10.83 22.22 -8.27
N VAL A 12 11.50 21.32 -7.57
CA VAL A 12 11.26 19.88 -7.66
C VAL A 12 9.84 19.52 -7.18
N ILE A 13 9.37 20.14 -6.10
CA ILE A 13 7.99 19.97 -5.62
C ILE A 13 6.99 20.48 -6.67
N LYS A 14 7.26 21.61 -7.33
CA LYS A 14 6.42 22.12 -8.42
C LYS A 14 6.37 21.15 -9.60
N GLN A 15 7.50 20.56 -9.97
CA GLN A 15 7.55 19.52 -11.00
C GLN A 15 6.76 18.27 -10.59
N LEU A 16 6.85 17.84 -9.33
CA LEU A 16 6.07 16.73 -8.80
C LEU A 16 4.56 16.98 -8.92
N LYS A 17 4.11 18.18 -8.53
CA LYS A 17 2.69 18.61 -8.62
C LYS A 17 2.18 18.73 -10.05
N SER A 18 3.06 19.01 -11.01
CA SER A 18 2.67 19.14 -12.41
C SER A 18 2.32 17.81 -13.08
N ARG A 19 2.58 16.67 -12.41
CA ARG A 19 2.24 15.35 -12.94
C ARG A 19 0.72 15.12 -12.89
N PRO A 20 0.11 14.54 -13.95
CA PRO A 20 -1.31 14.24 -13.96
C PRO A 20 -1.65 13.22 -12.86
N GLY A 21 -2.79 13.40 -12.21
CA GLY A 21 -3.25 12.54 -11.12
C GLY A 21 -2.54 12.76 -9.79
N PHE A 22 -1.69 13.79 -9.65
CA PHE A 22 -1.15 14.17 -8.34
C PHE A 22 -2.27 14.71 -7.42
N SER A 23 -2.40 14.13 -6.23
CA SER A 23 -3.39 14.56 -5.23
C SER A 23 -2.71 15.30 -4.08
N SER A 24 -1.77 14.66 -3.39
CA SER A 24 -1.10 15.21 -2.22
C SER A 24 0.28 14.59 -1.99
N TYR A 25 1.08 15.23 -1.12
CA TYR A 25 2.37 14.67 -0.71
C TYR A 25 2.66 14.90 0.77
N LEU A 26 3.55 14.07 1.29
CA LEU A 26 4.00 14.07 2.66
C LEU A 26 5.51 13.76 2.68
N LEU A 27 6.27 14.60 3.35
CA LEU A 27 7.69 14.42 3.62
C LEU A 27 7.88 14.22 5.12
N MET A 28 8.52 13.11 5.49
CA MET A 28 8.79 12.77 6.90
C MET A 28 10.25 12.37 7.11
N SER A 29 10.73 12.48 8.35
CA SER A 29 11.96 11.80 8.81
C SER A 29 11.69 10.30 8.92
N ASN A 30 12.75 9.49 8.86
CA ASN A 30 12.69 8.05 9.13
C ASN A 30 12.29 7.71 10.59
N ASP A 31 12.16 8.72 11.45
CA ASP A 31 11.60 8.61 12.81
C ASP A 31 10.06 8.74 12.83
N GLY A 32 9.42 8.99 11.68
CA GLY A 32 7.98 9.20 11.56
C GLY A 32 7.52 10.63 11.87
N ILE A 33 8.45 11.58 11.96
CA ILE A 33 8.15 13.00 12.18
C ILE A 33 7.84 13.67 10.84
N VAL A 34 6.65 14.26 10.71
CA VAL A 34 6.23 14.99 9.51
C VAL A 34 6.98 16.32 9.40
N VAL A 35 7.66 16.55 8.29
CA VAL A 35 8.46 17.76 8.02
C VAL A 35 7.69 18.74 7.14
N LYS A 36 7.07 18.26 6.06
CA LYS A 36 6.23 19.04 5.13
C LYS A 36 5.10 18.18 4.61
N TYR A 37 3.94 18.77 4.38
CA TYR A 37 2.80 18.11 3.76
C TYR A 37 1.96 19.14 3.02
N GLU A 38 1.19 18.70 2.03
CA GLU A 38 0.30 19.56 1.26
C GLU A 38 -0.93 18.78 0.79
N ASN A 39 -2.08 19.46 0.69
CA ASN A 39 -3.37 18.86 0.31
C ASN A 39 -3.81 17.69 1.20
N LEU A 40 -3.40 17.71 2.48
CA LEU A 40 -3.75 16.73 3.52
C LEU A 40 -4.04 17.44 4.83
N GLU A 41 -4.96 16.92 5.63
CA GLU A 41 -5.11 17.39 7.00
C GLU A 41 -3.91 16.95 7.85
N TYR A 42 -3.46 17.78 8.80
CA TYR A 42 -2.31 17.45 9.65
C TYR A 42 -2.47 16.10 10.38
N LYS A 43 -3.69 15.81 10.85
CA LYS A 43 -4.00 14.54 11.52
C LYS A 43 -3.83 13.34 10.58
N GLU A 44 -4.30 13.47 9.34
CA GLU A 44 -4.14 12.45 8.31
C GLU A 44 -2.67 12.27 7.94
N ALA A 45 -1.91 13.35 7.80
CA ALA A 45 -0.47 13.30 7.55
C ALA A 45 0.28 12.51 8.63
N ILE A 46 -0.04 12.71 9.91
CA ILE A 46 0.54 11.93 11.01
C ILE A 46 0.15 10.45 10.91
N MET A 47 -1.13 10.15 10.64
CA MET A 47 -1.59 8.76 10.50
C MET A 47 -0.87 8.05 9.34
N HIS A 48 -0.76 8.71 8.18
CA HIS A 48 -0.01 8.19 7.05
C HIS A 48 1.45 7.96 7.40
N ALA A 49 2.11 8.90 8.10
CA ALA A 49 3.50 8.73 8.52
C ALA A 49 3.70 7.49 9.40
N TYR A 50 2.84 7.31 10.40
CA TYR A 50 2.92 6.15 11.29
C TYR A 50 2.73 4.82 10.55
N HIS A 51 1.71 4.73 9.69
CA HIS A 51 1.41 3.51 8.95
C HIS A 51 2.46 3.20 7.88
N VAL A 52 2.93 4.20 7.14
CA VAL A 52 3.96 4.05 6.12
C VAL A 52 5.27 3.58 6.75
N LEU A 53 5.69 4.16 7.87
CA LEU A 53 6.92 3.76 8.55
C LEU A 53 6.87 2.29 9.00
N SER A 54 5.76 1.88 9.62
CA SER A 54 5.54 0.50 10.05
C SER A 54 5.52 -0.47 8.87
N LEU A 55 4.85 -0.12 7.78
CA LEU A 55 4.77 -0.92 6.57
C LEU A 55 6.16 -1.07 5.93
N TYR A 56 6.87 0.03 5.70
CA TYR A 56 8.19 0.02 5.06
C TYR A 56 9.19 -0.82 5.87
N SER A 57 9.20 -0.67 7.20
CA SER A 57 10.06 -1.46 8.09
C SER A 57 9.78 -2.96 7.99
N ARG A 58 8.50 -3.35 7.94
CA ARG A 58 8.10 -4.76 7.77
C ARG A 58 8.47 -5.27 6.39
N THR A 59 8.17 -4.53 5.33
CA THR A 59 8.49 -4.93 3.95
C THR A 59 9.98 -5.15 3.79
N LYS A 60 10.82 -4.24 4.29
CA LYS A 60 12.29 -4.39 4.25
C LYS A 60 12.76 -5.65 4.95
N LYS A 61 12.22 -5.96 6.14
CA LYS A 61 12.56 -7.21 6.87
C LYS A 61 12.16 -8.46 6.11
N HIS A 62 10.98 -8.47 5.49
CA HIS A 62 10.53 -9.62 4.69
C HIS A 62 11.34 -9.75 3.40
N LEU A 63 11.70 -8.63 2.77
CA LEU A 63 12.52 -8.63 1.56
C LEU A 63 13.90 -9.24 1.84
N GLN A 64 14.51 -8.91 2.98
CA GLN A 64 15.77 -9.52 3.45
C GLN A 64 15.64 -11.02 3.77
N GLN A 65 14.45 -11.49 4.15
CA GLN A 65 14.19 -12.92 4.38
C GLN A 65 13.99 -13.68 3.06
N LEU A 66 13.38 -13.03 2.06
CA LEU A 66 13.12 -13.59 0.73
C LEU A 66 14.37 -13.63 -0.15
N PHE A 67 15.17 -12.56 -0.10
CA PHE A 67 16.39 -12.39 -0.90
C PHE A 67 17.58 -12.27 0.06
N PRO A 68 18.29 -13.38 0.33
CA PRO A 68 19.42 -13.40 1.25
C PRO A 68 20.67 -12.71 0.67
N ASP A 69 20.73 -12.52 -0.65
CA ASP A 69 21.81 -11.80 -1.31
C ASP A 69 21.65 -10.28 -1.12
N PRO A 70 22.61 -9.59 -0.48
CA PRO A 70 22.49 -8.18 -0.13
C PRO A 70 22.28 -7.24 -1.32
N SER A 71 22.71 -7.65 -2.50
CA SER A 71 22.57 -6.89 -3.75
C SER A 71 21.12 -6.80 -4.23
N ASP A 72 20.28 -7.78 -3.88
CA ASP A 72 18.91 -7.89 -4.35
C ASP A 72 17.87 -7.46 -3.29
N SER A 73 18.31 -7.20 -2.04
CA SER A 73 17.42 -6.84 -0.93
C SER A 73 17.16 -5.33 -0.79
N GLU A 74 17.71 -4.48 -1.67
CA GLU A 74 17.54 -3.03 -1.59
C GLU A 74 16.25 -2.59 -2.30
N MET A 75 15.39 -1.88 -1.57
CA MET A 75 14.12 -1.38 -2.08
C MET A 75 14.24 0.13 -2.36
N ASP A 76 14.11 0.52 -3.63
CA ASP A 76 14.14 1.92 -4.03
C ASP A 76 12.84 2.66 -3.69
N TRP A 77 11.71 2.06 -4.04
CA TRP A 77 10.39 2.63 -3.84
C TRP A 77 9.32 1.53 -3.72
N LEU A 78 8.21 1.88 -3.08
CA LEU A 78 7.06 1.03 -2.88
C LEU A 78 5.82 1.71 -3.47
N ARG A 79 5.13 1.00 -4.37
CA ARG A 79 3.84 1.40 -4.96
C ARG A 79 2.70 0.63 -4.30
N LEU A 80 1.72 1.33 -3.76
CA LEU A 80 0.51 0.73 -3.21
C LEU A 80 -0.69 1.25 -3.98
N ARG A 81 -1.33 0.38 -4.75
CA ARG A 81 -2.57 0.70 -5.46
C ARG A 81 -3.74 0.29 -4.61
N THR A 82 -4.61 1.24 -4.29
CA THR A 82 -5.89 0.98 -3.62
C THR A 82 -7.02 1.47 -4.50
N LYS A 83 -8.26 1.11 -4.15
CA LYS A 83 -9.45 1.63 -4.84
C LYS A 83 -9.67 3.13 -4.62
N MET A 84 -9.10 3.69 -3.54
CA MET A 84 -9.29 5.09 -3.18
C MET A 84 -8.19 5.99 -3.72
N HIS A 85 -6.94 5.53 -3.67
CA HIS A 85 -5.76 6.27 -4.10
C HIS A 85 -4.60 5.32 -4.38
N GLU A 86 -3.66 5.80 -5.18
CA GLU A 86 -2.37 5.19 -5.35
C GLU A 86 -1.33 5.91 -4.48
N MET A 87 -0.54 5.16 -3.71
CA MET A 87 0.48 5.71 -2.82
C MET A 87 1.87 5.26 -3.30
N LEU A 88 2.76 6.22 -3.54
CA LEU A 88 4.18 5.97 -3.82
C LEU A 88 4.99 6.38 -2.60
N ILE A 89 5.81 5.46 -2.10
CA ILE A 89 6.66 5.66 -0.94
C ILE A 89 8.11 5.46 -1.39
N ALA A 90 8.95 6.47 -1.20
CA ALA A 90 10.37 6.39 -1.48
C ALA A 90 11.15 6.86 -0.25
N GLN A 91 12.05 6.02 0.25
CA GLN A 91 12.92 6.37 1.37
C GLN A 91 14.33 6.63 0.84
N HIS A 92 14.86 7.81 1.14
CA HIS A 92 16.21 8.19 0.73
C HIS A 92 16.95 8.86 1.90
N LEU A 93 18.13 8.33 2.22
CA LEU A 93 18.96 8.76 3.36
C LEU A 93 18.15 8.78 4.67
N ARG A 94 17.84 9.97 5.20
CA ARG A 94 17.13 10.19 6.46
C ARG A 94 15.67 10.60 6.29
N PHE A 95 15.19 10.70 5.05
CA PHE A 95 13.85 11.17 4.75
C PHE A 95 13.07 10.13 3.97
N THR A 96 11.76 10.15 4.17
CA THR A 96 10.79 9.36 3.42
C THR A 96 9.79 10.31 2.76
N LEU A 97 9.69 10.21 1.44
CA LEU A 97 8.70 10.91 0.63
C LEU A 97 7.54 9.97 0.35
N VAL A 98 6.34 10.45 0.60
CA VAL A 98 5.09 9.77 0.27
C VAL A 98 4.28 10.67 -0.64
N VAL A 99 3.83 10.12 -1.77
CA VAL A 99 3.01 10.80 -2.75
C VAL A 99 1.72 10.05 -2.90
N LEU A 100 0.60 10.76 -2.82
CA LEU A 100 -0.73 10.25 -3.09
C LEU A 100 -1.16 10.74 -4.47
N GLN A 101 -1.59 9.78 -5.27
CA GLN A 101 -2.13 10.00 -6.59
C GLN A 101 -3.55 9.49 -6.65
N GLU A 102 -4.34 10.07 -7.54
CA GLU A 102 -5.63 9.52 -7.91
C GLU A 102 -5.44 8.10 -8.45
N PRO A 103 -6.35 7.17 -8.11
CA PRO A 103 -6.27 5.83 -8.64
C PRO A 103 -6.46 5.93 -10.17
N GLU A 104 -5.50 5.43 -10.93
CA GLU A 104 -5.67 5.26 -12.37
C GLU A 104 -6.92 4.40 -12.56
N ALA A 105 -7.95 4.96 -13.20
CA ALA A 105 -9.26 4.34 -13.32
C ALA A 105 -9.09 2.95 -13.92
N ALA A 106 -9.15 1.94 -13.06
CA ALA A 106 -9.28 0.58 -13.50
C ALA A 106 -10.67 0.47 -14.12
N GLU A 107 -10.73 0.55 -15.46
CA GLU A 107 -11.62 -0.34 -16.19
C GLU A 107 -11.51 -1.74 -15.57
N ALA A 108 -12.67 -2.37 -15.35
CA ALA A 108 -12.88 -3.60 -14.60
C ALA A 108 -12.88 -3.45 -13.06
N ALA A 109 -14.03 -2.98 -12.56
CA ALA A 109 -14.54 -3.56 -11.32
C ALA A 109 -14.51 -5.10 -11.45
N PRO A 110 -13.83 -5.86 -10.56
CA PRO A 110 -14.12 -7.27 -10.47
C PRO A 110 -15.59 -7.37 -10.06
N GLU A 111 -16.38 -8.07 -10.87
CA GLU A 111 -17.76 -8.40 -10.56
C GLU A 111 -17.85 -8.89 -9.10
N PRO A 112 -18.92 -8.55 -8.37
CA PRO A 112 -19.06 -9.02 -7.00
C PRO A 112 -18.99 -10.54 -7.03
N VAL A 113 -17.90 -11.10 -6.50
CA VAL A 113 -17.81 -12.52 -6.22
C VAL A 113 -19.01 -12.84 -5.35
N SER A 114 -20.01 -13.48 -5.94
CA SER A 114 -21.14 -14.04 -5.23
C SER A 114 -20.51 -14.92 -4.15
N ARG A 115 -20.67 -14.52 -2.88
CA ARG A 115 -20.45 -15.43 -1.77
C ARG A 115 -21.33 -16.63 -2.08
N GLY A 116 -20.73 -17.71 -2.55
CA GLY A 116 -21.42 -18.97 -2.72
C GLY A 116 -22.11 -19.26 -1.40
N VAL A 117 -23.44 -19.31 -1.44
CA VAL A 117 -24.21 -19.92 -0.39
C VAL A 117 -23.69 -21.35 -0.33
N ILE A 118 -22.94 -21.67 0.71
CA ILE A 118 -22.77 -23.06 1.12
C ILE A 118 -24.17 -23.55 1.48
N GLU A 119 -24.83 -24.20 0.53
CA GLU A 119 -25.99 -25.04 0.82
C GLU A 119 -25.49 -26.15 1.75
N GLU A 120 -25.96 -26.13 3.01
CA GLU A 120 -25.97 -27.31 3.84
C GLU A 120 -26.84 -28.37 3.15
N VAL A 121 -26.18 -29.34 2.50
CA VAL A 121 -26.86 -30.54 2.04
C VAL A 121 -27.04 -31.48 3.23
N ALA A 122 -28.04 -31.18 4.06
CA ALA A 122 -28.68 -32.18 4.90
C ALA A 122 -29.52 -33.09 4.00
N GLY A 123 -29.08 -34.34 3.81
CA GLY A 123 -29.83 -35.29 2.98
C GLY A 123 -29.26 -36.70 3.06
N GLY A 124 -29.73 -37.46 4.05
CA GLY A 124 -29.46 -38.88 4.16
C GLY A 124 -30.18 -39.72 3.10
N GLN A 125 -29.50 -40.78 2.66
CA GLN A 125 -30.08 -41.97 2.01
C GLN A 125 -29.28 -43.14 2.59
N LYS A 126 -29.81 -43.89 3.56
CA LYS A 126 -30.53 -45.17 3.36
C LYS A 126 -29.89 -46.01 2.26
N GLU A 127 -28.94 -46.86 2.64
CA GLU A 127 -28.68 -48.13 1.94
C GLU A 127 -29.30 -49.27 2.77
N GLU A 128 -30.03 -50.10 2.03
CA GLU A 128 -30.87 -51.18 2.49
C GLU A 128 -30.08 -52.49 2.53
N GLU A 129 -30.49 -53.30 3.51
CA GLU A 129 -30.12 -54.66 3.92
C GLU A 129 -29.59 -55.65 2.85
N LYS A 130 -28.55 -56.40 3.22
CA LYS A 130 -28.36 -57.77 2.71
C LYS A 130 -27.99 -58.72 3.87
N PRO A 131 -28.70 -59.84 4.07
CA PRO A 131 -28.47 -60.74 5.19
C PRO A 131 -27.37 -61.76 4.86
N VAL A 132 -26.55 -62.12 5.84
CA VAL A 132 -25.77 -63.36 5.81
C VAL A 132 -26.05 -64.12 7.09
N ALA A 133 -26.70 -65.27 6.93
CA ALA A 133 -27.05 -66.21 7.97
C ALA A 133 -25.84 -67.08 8.37
N ALA A 134 -25.75 -67.33 9.68
CA ALA A 134 -25.32 -68.53 10.39
C ALA A 134 -24.17 -69.40 9.83
N THR A 135 -23.10 -69.55 10.62
CA THR A 135 -22.76 -70.78 11.38
C THR A 135 -21.72 -70.44 12.43
#